data_AF-A0A7S2D507-F1
#
_entry.id   AF-A0A7S2D507-F1
#
_cell.length_a   1.000
_cell.length_b   1.000
_cell.length_c   1.000
_cell.angle_alpha   90.00
_cell.angle_beta   90.00
_cell.angle_gamma   90.00
#
_symmetry.space_group_name_H-M   'P 1'
#
loop_
_entity.id
_entity.type
_entity.pdbx_description
1 polymer ?
#
loop_
_entity_poly.entity_id
_entity_poly.type
_entity_poly.pdbx_seq_one_letter_code
_entity_poly.pdbx_strand_id
1 'polypeptide(L)'
;SFSGNAVGWPSVNKGITIHGTSEARVEHNVIYDHRGAFLYVEDGNEIGNEINYNALVCPRKAPHCSLNDGIQQHKASDKDEHAGLYAVSVTNNYIGNHIAGMENAFFHD
;
A
#
# COMPACT_ATOMS: atom_id res chain seq x y z
N SER A 1 2.48 0.58 16.99
CA SER A 1 1.49 1.19 16.09
C SER A 1 2.20 2.15 15.15
N PHE A 2 1.64 2.36 13.96
CA PHE A 2 2.11 3.31 12.95
C PHE A 2 0.94 4.22 12.56
N SER A 3 0.93 5.46 13.04
CA SER A 3 -0.26 6.33 12.93
C SER A 3 0.06 7.79 12.69
N GLY A 4 -0.81 8.47 11.93
CA GLY A 4 -0.76 9.92 11.70
C GLY A 4 0.37 10.37 10.77
N ASN A 5 0.93 9.46 9.97
CA ASN A 5 2.02 9.76 9.06
C ASN A 5 1.51 10.18 7.68
N ALA A 6 2.34 10.90 6.94
CA ALA A 6 2.10 11.24 5.54
C ALA A 6 3.29 10.82 4.67
N VAL A 7 3.01 10.10 3.58
CA VAL A 7 3.98 9.74 2.54
C VAL A 7 3.52 10.35 1.23
N GLY A 8 4.43 10.99 0.48
CA GLY A 8 4.08 11.51 -0.83
C GLY A 8 5.27 11.73 -1.75
N TRP A 9 5.04 12.43 -2.86
CA TRP A 9 6.06 12.66 -3.87
C TRP A 9 7.24 13.50 -3.33
N PRO A 10 8.50 13.18 -3.69
CA PRO A 10 8.94 12.02 -4.49
C PRO A 10 9.14 10.78 -3.62
N SER A 11 8.33 9.74 -3.84
CA SER A 11 8.52 8.42 -3.23
C SER A 11 8.12 7.31 -4.21
N VAL A 12 8.82 6.18 -4.14
CA VAL A 12 8.65 5.05 -5.06
C VAL A 12 8.66 3.71 -4.31
N ASN A 13 8.30 2.62 -5.00
CA ASN A 13 8.33 1.22 -4.56
C ASN A 13 7.19 0.86 -3.57
N LYS A 14 7.33 1.11 -2.26
CA LYS A 14 6.25 0.89 -1.26
C LYS A 14 6.12 2.10 -0.34
N GLY A 15 4.88 2.52 -0.05
CA GLY A 15 4.60 3.64 0.84
C GLY A 15 4.68 3.26 2.32
N ILE A 16 3.88 2.28 2.74
CA ILE A 16 3.92 1.66 4.07
C ILE A 16 3.97 0.14 3.88
N THR A 17 4.93 -0.52 4.51
CA THR A 17 5.04 -1.98 4.51
C THR A 17 4.79 -2.53 5.91
N ILE A 18 3.94 -3.56 5.99
CA ILE A 18 3.80 -4.45 7.14
C ILE A 18 4.46 -5.77 6.74
N HIS A 19 5.56 -6.10 7.42
CA HIS A 19 6.34 -7.31 7.12
C HIS A 19 6.80 -7.96 8.42
N GLY A 20 6.56 -9.26 8.58
CA GLY A 20 6.91 -10.02 9.79
C GLY A 20 6.31 -9.43 11.08
N THR A 21 5.20 -8.71 10.96
CA THR A 21 4.57 -7.95 12.04
C THR A 21 3.11 -8.38 12.21
N SER A 22 2.70 -8.65 13.45
CA SER A 22 1.35 -9.12 13.80
C SER A 22 0.76 -8.29 14.93
N GLU A 23 -0.58 -8.26 15.01
CA GLU A 23 -1.35 -7.52 16.02
C GLU A 23 -1.00 -6.01 16.09
N ALA A 24 -0.45 -5.45 15.02
CA ALA A 24 -0.11 -4.04 14.95
C ALA A 24 -1.30 -3.21 14.43
N ARG A 25 -1.27 -1.92 14.76
CA ARG A 25 -2.21 -0.93 14.23
C ARG A 25 -1.50 -0.02 13.25
N VAL A 26 -2.04 0.08 12.03
CA VAL A 26 -1.61 1.00 10.98
C VAL A 26 -2.81 1.88 10.62
N GLU A 27 -2.88 3.07 11.21
CA GLU A 27 -4.12 3.85 11.20
C GLU A 27 -3.95 5.35 10.98
N HIS A 28 -4.92 5.97 10.33
CA HIS A 28 -4.96 7.43 10.08
C HIS A 28 -3.72 7.96 9.32
N ASN A 29 -3.11 7.14 8.46
CA ASN A 29 -2.01 7.59 7.61
C ASN A 29 -2.54 8.08 6.26
N VAL A 30 -1.81 8.99 5.64
CA VAL A 30 -2.08 9.50 4.29
C VAL A 30 -0.95 9.10 3.36
N ILE A 31 -1.28 8.50 2.22
CA ILE A 31 -0.34 8.29 1.12
C ILE A 31 -0.90 8.99 -0.10
N TYR A 32 -0.13 9.94 -0.63
CA TYR A 32 -0.59 10.84 -1.68
C TYR A 32 0.47 11.00 -2.77
N ASP A 33 0.11 10.74 -4.02
CA ASP A 33 1.01 10.90 -5.19
C ASP A 33 2.32 10.06 -5.09
N HIS A 34 2.24 8.90 -4.43
CA HIS A 34 3.31 7.89 -4.37
C HIS A 34 3.34 7.05 -5.65
N ARG A 35 4.51 6.54 -6.08
CA ARG A 35 4.62 5.61 -7.21
C ARG A 35 4.99 4.20 -6.77
N GLY A 36 4.02 3.30 -6.68
CA GLY A 36 4.23 1.96 -6.13
C GLY A 36 3.01 1.45 -5.37
N ALA A 37 3.17 0.43 -4.53
CA ALA A 37 2.10 0.01 -3.64
C ALA A 37 1.95 1.02 -2.50
N PHE A 38 0.75 1.51 -2.22
CA PHE A 38 0.61 2.53 -1.18
C PHE A 38 0.75 1.87 0.19
N LEU A 39 -0.07 0.85 0.49
CA LEU A 39 0.06 0.03 1.69
C LEU A 39 0.25 -1.43 1.29
N TYR A 40 1.30 -2.07 1.81
CA TYR A 40 1.77 -3.39 1.41
C TYR A 40 1.84 -4.33 2.61
N VAL A 41 1.18 -5.49 2.53
CA VAL A 41 1.27 -6.59 3.49
C VAL A 41 1.90 -7.79 2.78
N GLU A 42 3.11 -8.16 3.20
CA GLU A 42 4.11 -8.80 2.34
C GLU A 42 4.02 -10.34 2.25
N ASP A 43 4.15 -11.06 3.37
CA ASP A 43 4.48 -12.50 3.32
C ASP A 43 3.30 -13.43 3.64
N GLY A 44 2.15 -12.87 4.00
CA GLY A 44 0.99 -13.66 4.40
C GLY A 44 1.02 -14.13 5.86
N ASN A 45 2.15 -13.92 6.56
CA ASN A 45 2.32 -14.27 7.97
C ASN A 45 2.06 -13.10 8.93
N GLU A 46 1.77 -11.91 8.39
CA GLU A 46 1.35 -10.74 9.14
C GLU A 46 -0.13 -10.91 9.51
N ILE A 47 -0.41 -11.28 10.76
CA ILE A 47 -1.76 -11.66 11.20
C ILE A 47 -2.31 -10.71 12.25
N GLY A 48 -3.63 -10.54 12.27
CA GLY A 48 -4.33 -9.78 13.30
C GLY A 48 -4.02 -8.28 13.31
N ASN A 49 -3.40 -7.75 12.26
CA ASN A 49 -3.16 -6.31 12.14
C ASN A 49 -4.47 -5.57 11.87
N GLU A 50 -4.57 -4.36 12.39
CA GLU A 50 -5.65 -3.42 12.15
C GLU A 50 -5.15 -2.31 11.21
N ILE A 51 -5.55 -2.38 9.94
CA ILE A 51 -5.28 -1.35 8.94
C ILE A 51 -6.52 -0.49 8.82
N ASN A 52 -6.53 0.67 9.49
CA ASN A 52 -7.76 1.42 9.71
C ASN A 52 -7.69 2.89 9.26
N TYR A 53 -8.72 3.38 8.59
CA TYR A 53 -8.92 4.80 8.32
C TYR A 53 -7.72 5.50 7.64
N ASN A 54 -6.98 4.78 6.79
CA ASN A 54 -5.91 5.37 5.99
C ASN A 54 -6.48 5.96 4.69
N ALA A 55 -5.90 7.06 4.20
CA ALA A 55 -6.26 7.67 2.92
C ALA A 55 -5.14 7.43 1.89
N LEU A 56 -5.44 6.63 0.86
CA LEU A 56 -4.50 6.18 -0.17
C LEU A 56 -4.92 6.77 -1.53
N VAL A 57 -4.33 7.89 -1.91
CA VAL A 57 -4.84 8.75 -2.99
C VAL A 57 -3.81 8.95 -4.10
N CYS A 58 -4.10 8.42 -5.29
CA CYS A 58 -3.46 8.85 -6.52
C CYS A 58 -4.23 10.02 -7.12
N PRO A 59 -3.65 11.23 -7.22
CA PRO A 59 -4.39 12.41 -7.67
C PRO A 59 -4.58 12.48 -9.18
N ARG A 60 -3.97 11.58 -9.94
CA ARG A 60 -4.00 11.57 -11.40
C ARG A 60 -4.50 10.24 -11.90
N LYS A 61 -5.07 10.25 -13.11
CA LYS A 61 -5.55 9.02 -13.75
C LYS A 61 -4.41 7.99 -13.85
N ALA A 62 -4.75 6.73 -13.62
CA ALA A 62 -3.86 5.61 -13.91
C ALA A 62 -3.26 5.72 -15.33
N PRO A 63 -1.99 5.36 -15.52
CA PRO A 63 -1.12 4.66 -14.57
C PRO A 63 -0.10 5.57 -13.86
N HIS A 64 -0.44 6.83 -13.54
CA HIS A 64 0.51 7.81 -12.99
C HIS A 64 1.22 7.33 -11.71
N CYS A 65 0.47 6.77 -10.76
CA CYS A 65 1.03 6.25 -9.51
C CYS A 65 1.61 4.83 -9.64
N SER A 66 1.68 4.28 -10.85
CA SER A 66 2.36 3.02 -11.12
C SER A 66 3.83 3.28 -11.46
N LEU A 67 4.73 2.45 -10.96
CA LEU A 67 6.16 2.55 -11.21
C LEU A 67 6.54 1.77 -12.49
N ASN A 68 5.91 2.14 -13.61
CA ASN A 68 6.05 1.47 -14.92
C ASN A 68 7.45 1.57 -15.56
N ASP A 69 8.24 2.54 -15.11
CA ASP A 69 9.62 2.81 -15.50
C ASP A 69 10.64 2.31 -14.45
N GLY A 70 10.21 1.39 -13.57
CA GLY A 70 11.05 0.75 -12.57
C GLY A 70 12.13 -0.18 -13.16
N ILE A 71 12.90 -0.79 -12.26
CA ILE A 71 14.01 -1.67 -12.61
C ILE A 71 13.46 -3.04 -13.01
N GLN A 72 13.77 -3.52 -14.22
CA GLN A 72 13.22 -4.79 -14.74
C GLN A 72 13.57 -6.01 -13.88
N GLN A 73 14.75 -6.00 -13.24
CA GLN A 73 15.17 -7.05 -12.31
C GLN A 73 14.33 -7.08 -11.03
N HIS A 74 13.67 -5.96 -10.68
CA HIS A 74 12.81 -5.82 -9.50
C HIS A 74 11.33 -5.70 -9.89
N LYS A 75 10.96 -6.20 -11.08
CA LYS A 75 9.61 -6.05 -11.66
C LYS A 75 8.49 -6.51 -10.72
N ALA A 76 8.73 -7.53 -9.89
CA ALA A 76 7.78 -7.96 -8.87
C ALA A 76 7.38 -6.79 -7.97
N SER A 77 8.35 -6.19 -7.28
CA SER A 77 8.14 -5.08 -6.35
C SER A 77 7.77 -3.77 -7.05
N ASP A 78 8.43 -3.46 -8.17
CA ASP A 78 8.28 -2.18 -8.86
C ASP A 78 7.01 -2.10 -9.71
N LYS A 79 6.44 -3.22 -10.17
CA LYS A 79 5.32 -3.21 -11.12
C LYS A 79 4.20 -4.17 -10.79
N ASP A 80 4.52 -5.44 -10.54
CA ASP A 80 3.51 -6.49 -10.48
C ASP A 80 2.73 -6.44 -9.15
N GLU A 81 3.41 -6.06 -8.06
CA GLU A 81 2.83 -5.91 -6.73
C GLU A 81 2.28 -4.49 -6.49
N HIS A 82 1.51 -3.97 -7.44
CA HIS A 82 0.99 -2.59 -7.43
C HIS A 82 -0.51 -2.52 -7.12
N ALA A 83 -0.85 -1.85 -6.00
CA ALA A 83 -2.22 -1.47 -5.65
C ALA A 83 -2.23 -0.31 -4.64
N GLY A 84 -3.39 0.28 -4.40
CA GLY A 84 -3.59 1.16 -3.24
C GLY A 84 -3.33 0.37 -1.95
N LEU A 85 -4.05 -0.72 -1.77
CA LEU A 85 -3.74 -1.69 -0.73
C LEU A 85 -3.41 -3.02 -1.40
N TYR A 86 -2.21 -3.52 -1.20
CA TYR A 86 -1.78 -4.83 -1.66
C TYR A 86 -1.56 -5.71 -0.44
N ALA A 87 -2.28 -6.82 -0.35
CA ALA A 87 -2.14 -7.70 0.80
C ALA A 87 -2.10 -9.18 0.41
N VAL A 88 -1.07 -9.86 0.89
CA VAL A 88 -0.92 -11.32 0.77
C VAL A 88 -1.54 -12.05 1.96
N SER A 89 -1.72 -11.37 3.11
CA SER A 89 -2.36 -11.96 4.29
C SER A 89 -3.86 -11.69 4.35
N VAL A 90 -4.63 -12.76 4.55
CA VAL A 90 -6.11 -12.73 4.65
C VAL A 90 -6.63 -12.50 6.07
N THR A 91 -5.75 -12.54 7.08
CA THR A 91 -6.13 -12.57 8.50
C THR A 91 -5.96 -11.23 9.21
N ASN A 92 -6.03 -10.12 8.45
CA ASN A 92 -5.99 -8.76 8.96
C ASN A 92 -7.35 -8.06 8.83
N ASN A 93 -7.54 -7.03 9.64
CA ASN A 93 -8.73 -6.20 9.59
C ASN A 93 -8.44 -4.95 8.75
N TYR A 94 -9.27 -4.72 7.72
CA TYR A 94 -9.18 -3.55 6.85
C TYR A 94 -10.44 -2.69 7.00
N ILE A 95 -10.39 -1.66 7.85
CA ILE A 95 -11.60 -0.93 8.26
C ILE A 95 -11.52 0.53 7.83
N GLY A 96 -12.49 1.00 7.03
CA GLY A 96 -12.65 2.43 6.73
C GLY A 96 -11.50 3.08 5.95
N ASN A 97 -10.60 2.31 5.33
CA ASN A 97 -9.58 2.85 4.44
C ASN A 97 -10.24 3.43 3.18
N HIS A 98 -9.76 4.59 2.75
CA HIS A 98 -10.24 5.24 1.54
C HIS A 98 -9.15 5.19 0.46
N ILE A 99 -9.48 4.61 -0.69
CA ILE A 99 -8.54 4.44 -1.80
C ILE A 99 -9.12 5.13 -3.04
N ALA A 100 -8.36 6.02 -3.67
CA ALA A 100 -8.81 6.80 -4.81
C ALA A 100 -7.75 6.89 -5.91
N GLY A 101 -8.18 6.82 -7.17
CA GLY A 101 -7.34 7.08 -8.36
C GLY A 101 -6.32 5.99 -8.72
N MET A 102 -6.24 4.91 -7.93
CA MET A 102 -5.38 3.75 -8.21
C MET A 102 -5.98 2.87 -9.31
N GLU A 103 -5.14 2.20 -10.10
CA GLU A 103 -5.58 1.20 -11.09
C GLU A 103 -6.22 0.00 -10.37
N ASN A 104 -5.50 -0.55 -9.38
CA ASN A 104 -6.01 -1.54 -8.45
C ASN A 104 -6.22 -0.85 -7.10
N ALA A 105 -7.47 -0.73 -6.66
CA ALA A 105 -7.77 -0.12 -5.36
C ALA A 105 -7.27 -1.01 -4.21
N PHE A 106 -7.80 -2.24 -4.13
CA PHE A 106 -7.41 -3.25 -3.16
C PHE A 106 -7.15 -4.55 -3.92
N PHE A 107 -5.91 -5.03 -3.86
CA PHE A 107 -5.50 -6.34 -4.33
C PHE A 107 -5.26 -7.28 -3.15
N HIS A 108 -5.72 -8.51 -3.30
CA HIS A 108 -5.62 -9.56 -2.29
C HIS A 108 -5.29 -10.87 -2.99
N ASP A 109 -4.20 -11.51 -2.58
CA ASP A 109 -3.70 -12.80 -3.11
C ASP A 109 -4.03 -13.95 -2.14
#